data_AF-A0A2U3Z5R3-F1
#
_entry.id   AF-A0A2U3Z5R3-F1
#
_cell.length_a   1.000
_cell.length_b   1.000
_cell.length_c   1.000
_cell.angle_alpha   90.00
_cell.angle_beta   90.00
_cell.angle_gamma   90.00
#
_symmetry.space_group_name_H-M   'P 1'
#
loop_
_entity.id
_entity.type
_entity.pdbx_description
1 polymer ?
#
loop_
_entity_poly.entity_id
_entity_poly.type
_entity_poly.pdbx_seq_one_letter_code
_entity_poly.pdbx_strand_id
1 'polypeptide(L)'
;MTSPVTLVSNLGPFPFHFSSDHKAALSLLAALSLVVIFALVQRRCSLTSKVAMALGLLGVYCYRAAIGNVLFPWQQDSKDISKGVIEARFVHVFVLGILFTGTKDLLKSQVIAADFTIKTVGLWEIYSGLVLLAALLFRPHNLPVLVFSLFIQTIMTKFIWKPLRHDAPEITIMHYWFGQAFFYFQGNSNNIATVDVSAGFVGLDTYMEVPAMFLTAFATFAGPVLWASHLVSFLSSETSSGSALGHACFCYALICSFPVSAYIILVTALRYHLFIWSVFSPKLLYEGMHILITAAICAFFTAMDQTNTKS
;
A
#
# COMPACT_ATOMS: atom_id res chain seq x y z
N MET A 1 36.36 -16.56 -9.43
CA MET A 1 35.84 -15.19 -9.22
C MET A 1 35.38 -14.66 -10.56
N THR A 2 34.07 -14.75 -10.81
CA THR A 2 33.40 -14.29 -12.01
C THR A 2 32.15 -13.57 -11.52
N SER A 3 32.05 -12.28 -11.81
CA SER A 3 31.03 -11.38 -11.27
C SER A 3 29.61 -11.84 -11.66
N PRO A 4 28.62 -11.76 -10.75
CA PRO A 4 27.25 -12.23 -10.99
C PRO A 4 26.46 -11.36 -12.02
N VAL A 5 27.07 -10.30 -12.55
CA VAL A 5 26.45 -9.37 -13.51
C VAL A 5 26.34 -9.97 -14.91
N THR A 6 27.17 -10.95 -15.27
CA THR A 6 27.22 -11.47 -16.64
C THR A 6 26.13 -12.50 -16.95
N LEU A 7 25.52 -13.13 -15.94
CA LEU A 7 24.54 -14.21 -16.14
C LEU A 7 23.11 -13.71 -16.42
N VAL A 8 22.83 -12.43 -16.14
CA VAL A 8 21.53 -11.79 -16.41
C VAL A 8 21.41 -11.30 -17.87
N SER A 9 22.53 -11.22 -18.59
CA SER A 9 22.58 -10.70 -19.97
C SER A 9 22.14 -11.69 -21.07
N ASN A 10 21.94 -12.97 -20.74
CA ASN A 10 21.57 -14.03 -21.69
C ASN A 10 20.11 -14.51 -21.59
N LEU A 11 19.29 -13.89 -20.76
CA LEU A 11 17.85 -14.13 -20.75
C LEU A 11 17.23 -13.10 -21.70
N GLY A 12 17.13 -13.47 -22.99
CA GLY A 12 16.27 -12.76 -23.93
C GLY A 12 14.86 -12.57 -23.35
N PRO A 13 14.09 -11.58 -23.81
CA PRO A 13 12.74 -11.36 -23.31
C PRO A 13 11.93 -12.63 -23.60
N PHE A 14 11.59 -13.39 -22.56
CA PHE A 14 10.61 -14.46 -22.69
C PHE A 14 9.31 -13.82 -23.17
N PRO A 15 8.89 -14.02 -24.44
CA PRO A 15 7.60 -13.57 -24.86
C PRO A 15 6.63 -14.62 -24.32
N PHE A 16 6.08 -14.39 -23.14
CA PHE A 16 4.82 -15.04 -22.79
C PHE A 16 3.77 -14.53 -23.77
N HIS A 17 3.59 -15.27 -24.86
CA HIS A 17 2.55 -15.05 -25.85
C HIS A 17 1.21 -15.41 -25.18
N PHE A 18 0.66 -14.49 -24.39
CA PHE A 18 -0.75 -14.56 -24.05
C PHE A 18 -1.54 -14.40 -25.35
N SER A 19 -2.54 -15.26 -25.58
CA SER A 19 -3.49 -15.07 -26.68
C SER A 19 -4.01 -13.63 -26.65
N SER A 20 -4.16 -12.99 -27.82
CA SER A 20 -4.59 -11.59 -27.98
C SER A 20 -5.81 -11.26 -27.12
N ASP A 21 -6.71 -12.22 -26.97
CA ASP A 21 -7.95 -12.11 -26.19
C ASP A 21 -7.71 -11.93 -24.69
N HIS A 22 -6.69 -12.61 -24.15
CA HIS A 22 -6.34 -12.51 -22.72
C HIS A 22 -5.70 -11.17 -22.41
N LYS A 23 -4.92 -10.63 -23.35
CA LYS A 23 -4.29 -9.31 -23.22
C LYS A 23 -5.33 -8.19 -23.29
N ALA A 24 -6.32 -8.31 -24.19
CA ALA A 24 -7.45 -7.39 -24.26
C ALA A 24 -8.30 -7.41 -22.98
N ALA A 25 -8.61 -8.60 -22.45
CA ALA A 25 -9.35 -8.75 -21.19
C ALA A 25 -8.59 -8.12 -20.01
N LEU A 26 -7.28 -8.35 -19.89
CA LEU A 26 -6.44 -7.76 -18.84
C LEU A 26 -6.37 -6.24 -18.94
N SER A 27 -6.34 -5.72 -20.17
CA SER A 27 -6.33 -4.29 -20.47
C SER A 27 -7.63 -3.61 -20.04
N LEU A 28 -8.77 -4.21 -20.38
CA LEU A 28 -10.09 -3.75 -19.97
C LEU A 28 -10.24 -3.81 -18.45
N LEU A 29 -9.83 -4.92 -17.83
CA LEU A 29 -9.88 -5.10 -16.38
C LEU A 29 -9.03 -4.06 -15.64
N ALA A 30 -7.82 -3.79 -16.12
CA ALA A 30 -6.95 -2.77 -15.55
C ALA A 30 -7.55 -1.36 -15.70
N ALA A 31 -8.08 -1.01 -16.88
CA ALA A 31 -8.73 0.28 -17.12
C ALA A 31 -9.94 0.49 -16.20
N LEU A 32 -10.85 -0.49 -16.15
CA LEU A 32 -12.02 -0.47 -15.26
C LEU A 32 -11.60 -0.35 -13.80
N SER A 33 -10.58 -1.09 -13.38
CA SER A 33 -10.07 -1.04 -12.00
C SER A 33 -9.55 0.35 -11.64
N LEU A 34 -8.78 1.00 -12.51
CA LEU A 34 -8.26 2.35 -12.28
C LEU A 34 -9.38 3.40 -12.20
N VAL A 35 -10.41 3.29 -13.04
CA VAL A 35 -11.58 4.17 -12.99
C VAL A 35 -12.34 4.00 -11.68
N VAL A 36 -12.54 2.75 -11.22
CA VAL A 36 -13.23 2.48 -9.95
C VAL A 36 -12.39 2.95 -8.76
N ILE A 37 -11.07 2.77 -8.78
CA ILE A 37 -10.16 3.32 -7.76
C ILE A 37 -10.34 4.84 -7.66
N PHE A 38 -10.30 5.55 -8.80
CA PHE A 38 -10.54 6.98 -8.84
C PHE A 38 -11.90 7.35 -8.23
N ALA A 39 -12.97 6.64 -8.63
CA ALA A 39 -14.33 6.92 -8.17
C ALA A 39 -14.51 6.74 -6.65
N LEU A 40 -13.84 5.76 -6.06
CA LEU A 40 -13.90 5.47 -4.62
C LEU A 40 -13.08 6.48 -3.80
N VAL A 41 -11.86 6.82 -4.27
CA VAL A 41 -10.92 7.67 -3.51
C VAL A 41 -11.24 9.17 -3.62
N GLN A 42 -11.70 9.64 -4.79
CA GLN A 42 -11.87 11.08 -5.06
C GLN A 42 -12.83 11.82 -4.10
N ARG A 43 -13.72 11.11 -3.40
CA ARG A 43 -14.79 11.73 -2.60
C ARG A 43 -14.28 12.45 -1.35
N ARG A 44 -13.07 12.13 -0.88
CA ARG A 44 -12.52 12.64 0.38
C ARG A 44 -11.30 13.57 0.21
N CYS A 45 -10.81 13.74 -1.02
CA CYS A 45 -9.65 14.57 -1.32
C CYS A 45 -10.03 16.00 -1.74
N SER A 46 -9.09 16.92 -1.62
CA SER A 46 -9.09 18.26 -2.20
C SER A 46 -9.14 18.22 -3.73
N LEU A 47 -9.55 19.33 -4.35
CA LEU A 47 -9.64 19.42 -5.82
C LEU A 47 -8.27 19.17 -6.49
N THR A 48 -7.20 19.74 -5.94
CA THR A 48 -5.82 19.58 -6.42
C THR A 48 -5.42 18.12 -6.44
N SER A 49 -5.70 17.40 -5.36
CA SER A 49 -5.37 15.99 -5.27
C SER A 49 -6.27 15.10 -6.10
N LYS A 50 -7.53 15.46 -6.36
CA LYS A 50 -8.36 14.76 -7.34
C LYS A 50 -7.74 14.82 -8.74
N VAL A 51 -7.29 16.01 -9.15
CA VAL A 51 -6.62 16.17 -10.46
C VAL A 51 -5.31 15.39 -10.49
N ALA A 52 -4.48 15.51 -9.44
CA ALA A 52 -3.24 14.75 -9.33
C ALA A 52 -3.47 13.24 -9.34
N MET A 53 -4.51 12.75 -8.67
CA MET A 53 -4.90 11.34 -8.65
C MET A 53 -5.34 10.86 -10.04
N ALA A 54 -6.17 11.64 -10.75
CA ALA A 54 -6.60 11.29 -12.10
C ALA A 54 -5.41 11.19 -13.06
N LEU A 55 -4.50 12.18 -13.03
CA LEU A 55 -3.29 12.19 -13.85
C LEU A 55 -2.33 11.06 -13.46
N GLY A 56 -2.20 10.77 -12.16
CA GLY A 56 -1.39 9.67 -11.64
C GLY A 56 -1.91 8.31 -12.09
N LEU A 57 -3.22 8.05 -11.99
CA LEU A 57 -3.84 6.80 -12.45
C LEU A 57 -3.78 6.64 -13.97
N LEU A 58 -3.91 7.74 -14.73
CA LEU A 58 -3.63 7.74 -16.16
C LEU A 58 -2.17 7.36 -16.44
N GLY A 59 -1.23 7.92 -15.67
CA GLY A 59 0.19 7.55 -15.73
C GLY A 59 0.42 6.07 -15.40
N VAL A 60 -0.30 5.48 -14.44
CA VAL A 60 -0.25 4.04 -14.13
C VAL A 60 -0.69 3.21 -15.34
N TYR A 61 -1.75 3.63 -16.05
CA TYR A 61 -2.19 2.96 -17.27
C TYR A 61 -1.13 3.07 -18.39
N CYS A 62 -0.59 4.27 -18.62
CA CYS A 62 0.47 4.50 -19.60
C CYS A 62 1.74 3.69 -19.29
N TYR A 63 2.15 3.62 -18.02
CA TYR A 63 3.27 2.79 -17.56
C TYR A 63 3.06 1.31 -17.91
N ARG A 64 1.86 0.77 -17.63
CA ARG A 64 1.52 -0.62 -17.94
C ARG A 64 1.48 -0.89 -19.44
N ALA A 65 1.06 0.09 -20.23
CA ALA A 65 1.10 -0.02 -21.68
C ALA A 65 2.55 0.06 -22.23
N ALA A 66 3.40 0.90 -21.65
CA ALA A 66 4.81 1.03 -22.03
C ALA A 66 5.60 -0.28 -21.81
N ILE A 67 5.33 -0.99 -20.72
CA ILE A 67 5.90 -2.32 -20.42
C ILE A 67 5.26 -3.44 -21.27
N GLY A 68 4.16 -3.16 -21.97
CA GLY A 68 3.47 -4.12 -22.84
C GLY A 68 2.50 -5.06 -22.11
N ASN A 69 2.19 -4.79 -20.83
CA ASN A 69 1.19 -5.55 -20.05
C ASN A 69 -0.24 -5.27 -20.51
N VAL A 70 -0.50 -4.07 -21.03
CA VAL A 70 -1.82 -3.57 -21.43
C VAL A 70 -1.73 -3.04 -22.86
N LEU A 71 -2.78 -3.25 -23.66
CA LEU A 71 -2.90 -2.71 -25.01
C LEU A 71 -3.24 -1.22 -24.95
N PHE A 72 -2.57 -0.42 -25.78
CA PHE A 72 -2.97 0.97 -25.97
C PHE A 72 -4.20 0.99 -26.91
N PRO A 73 -5.26 1.77 -26.61
CA PRO A 73 -6.46 1.83 -27.46
C PRO A 73 -6.19 2.32 -28.89
N TRP A 74 -5.04 2.97 -29.11
CA TRP A 74 -4.76 3.72 -30.33
C TRP A 74 -3.46 3.32 -31.04
N GLN A 75 -2.82 2.20 -30.68
CA GLN A 75 -1.53 1.85 -31.27
C GLN A 75 -1.36 0.36 -31.58
N GLN A 76 -1.01 0.10 -32.86
CA GLN A 76 -0.87 -1.20 -33.49
C GLN A 76 0.63 -1.58 -33.54
N ASP A 77 0.98 -2.64 -32.81
CA ASP A 77 2.13 -3.56 -32.92
C ASP A 77 3.58 -3.07 -33.18
N SER A 78 3.92 -1.78 -33.12
CA SER A 78 5.26 -1.34 -33.57
C SER A 78 5.97 -0.26 -32.73
N LYS A 79 5.75 -0.21 -31.41
CA LYS A 79 6.62 0.57 -30.51
C LYS A 79 7.49 -0.39 -29.70
N ASP A 80 8.81 -0.22 -29.76
CA ASP A 80 9.76 -0.97 -28.94
C ASP A 80 9.31 -0.94 -27.47
N ILE A 81 9.23 -2.11 -26.84
CA ILE A 81 8.85 -2.25 -25.43
C ILE A 81 9.85 -1.45 -24.61
N SER A 82 9.40 -0.31 -24.09
CA SER A 82 10.20 0.54 -23.22
C SER A 82 10.24 -0.07 -21.83
N LYS A 83 11.31 0.18 -21.08
CA LYS A 83 11.40 -0.21 -19.66
C LYS A 83 10.36 0.49 -18.77
N GLY A 84 9.61 1.47 -19.30
CA GLY A 84 8.54 2.17 -18.59
C GLY A 84 9.03 3.11 -17.47
N VAL A 85 10.33 3.41 -17.44
CA VAL A 85 10.96 4.12 -16.31
C VAL A 85 10.47 5.57 -16.23
N ILE A 86 10.34 6.25 -17.37
CA ILE A 86 9.90 7.65 -17.42
C ILE A 86 8.45 7.76 -16.95
N GLU A 87 7.59 6.85 -17.41
CA GLU A 87 6.18 6.77 -17.05
C GLU A 87 6.01 6.47 -15.55
N ALA A 88 6.79 5.53 -15.01
CA ALA A 88 6.80 5.26 -13.58
C ALA A 88 7.25 6.47 -12.75
N ARG A 89 8.32 7.17 -13.17
CA ARG A 89 8.79 8.38 -12.49
C ARG A 89 7.75 9.49 -12.51
N PHE A 90 7.05 9.65 -13.63
CA PHE A 90 5.93 10.59 -13.74
C PHE A 90 4.85 10.32 -12.68
N VAL A 91 4.46 9.04 -12.49
CA VAL A 91 3.51 8.67 -11.42
C VAL A 91 4.08 8.95 -10.02
N HIS A 92 5.35 8.64 -9.77
CA HIS A 92 5.99 8.91 -8.48
C HIS A 92 5.96 10.40 -8.11
N VAL A 93 6.09 11.30 -9.09
CA VAL A 93 5.97 12.75 -8.85
C VAL A 93 4.58 13.10 -8.31
N PHE A 94 3.51 12.53 -8.86
CA PHE A 94 2.15 12.74 -8.32
C PHE A 94 1.96 12.11 -6.94
N VAL A 95 2.49 10.91 -6.72
CA VAL A 95 2.47 10.27 -5.39
C VAL A 95 3.13 11.19 -4.36
N LEU A 96 4.34 11.67 -4.63
CA LEU A 96 5.06 12.58 -3.73
C LEU A 96 4.33 13.91 -3.56
N GLY A 97 3.74 14.47 -4.62
CA GLY A 97 2.96 15.71 -4.55
C GLY A 97 1.71 15.60 -3.67
N ILE A 98 0.98 14.48 -3.77
CA ILE A 98 -0.20 14.20 -2.94
C ILE A 98 0.22 14.00 -1.48
N LEU A 99 1.25 13.17 -1.23
CA LEU A 99 1.78 12.95 0.11
C LEU A 99 2.28 14.25 0.75
N PHE A 100 3.00 15.07 -0.01
CA PHE A 100 3.47 16.38 0.46
C PHE A 100 2.31 17.31 0.80
N THR A 101 1.26 17.35 -0.02
CA THR A 101 0.06 18.16 0.25
C THR A 101 -0.60 17.71 1.55
N GLY A 102 -0.79 16.40 1.75
CA GLY A 102 -1.37 15.85 2.98
C GLY A 102 -0.53 16.09 4.23
N THR A 103 0.80 15.90 4.16
CA THR A 103 1.71 16.20 5.28
C THR A 103 1.74 17.69 5.60
N LYS A 104 1.75 18.56 4.58
CA LYS A 104 1.69 20.02 4.76
C LYS A 104 0.40 20.42 5.50
N ASP A 105 -0.74 19.87 5.10
CA ASP A 105 -2.02 20.17 5.73
C ASP A 105 -2.06 19.65 7.17
N LEU A 106 -1.51 18.45 7.41
CA LEU A 106 -1.37 17.91 8.75
C LEU A 106 -0.47 18.79 9.64
N LEU A 107 0.69 19.24 9.16
CA LEU A 107 1.58 20.16 9.89
C LEU A 107 0.92 21.52 10.13
N LYS A 108 0.20 22.06 9.15
CA LYS A 108 -0.54 23.32 9.29
C LYS A 108 -1.60 23.22 10.39
N SER A 109 -2.30 22.09 10.48
CA SER A 109 -3.29 21.85 11.54
C SER A 109 -2.68 21.80 12.95
N GLN A 110 -1.37 21.57 13.08
CA GLN A 110 -0.66 21.62 14.36
C GLN A 110 -0.30 23.06 14.77
N VAL A 111 0.15 23.88 13.79
CA VAL A 111 0.58 25.25 14.06
C VAL A 111 -0.61 26.17 14.33
N ILE A 112 -1.68 25.98 13.57
CA ILE A 112 -2.95 26.68 13.77
C ILE A 112 -3.79 25.76 14.65
N ALA A 113 -3.50 25.77 15.96
CA ALA A 113 -4.17 24.93 16.94
C ALA A 113 -5.70 24.93 16.69
N ALA A 114 -6.24 23.74 16.41
CA ALA A 114 -7.67 23.40 16.36
C ALA A 114 -8.43 23.33 15.01
N ASP A 115 -7.81 23.28 13.82
CA ASP A 115 -8.58 22.94 12.60
C ASP A 115 -8.67 21.42 12.34
N PHE A 116 -9.63 20.78 13.00
CA PHE A 116 -10.00 19.36 12.81
C PHE A 116 -10.27 19.00 11.34
N THR A 117 -10.82 19.94 10.55
CA THR A 117 -11.15 19.68 9.14
C THR A 117 -9.89 19.58 8.29
N ILE A 118 -8.88 20.41 8.56
CA ILE A 118 -7.59 20.34 7.86
C ILE A 118 -6.84 19.05 8.22
N LYS A 119 -6.84 18.64 9.51
CA LYS A 119 -6.24 17.37 9.94
C LYS A 119 -6.85 16.18 9.19
N THR A 120 -8.17 16.10 9.16
CA THR A 120 -8.88 15.00 8.50
C THR A 120 -8.65 14.98 6.99
N VAL A 121 -8.72 16.13 6.31
CA VAL A 121 -8.39 16.23 4.88
C VAL A 121 -6.96 15.76 4.63
N GLY A 122 -5.98 16.26 5.39
CA GLY A 122 -4.57 15.85 5.25
C GLY A 122 -4.33 14.35 5.39
N LEU A 123 -5.06 13.67 6.30
CA LEU A 123 -5.01 12.22 6.45
C LEU A 123 -5.59 11.48 5.24
N TRP A 124 -6.72 11.93 4.71
CA TRP A 124 -7.30 11.38 3.48
C TRP A 124 -6.40 11.60 2.27
N GLU A 125 -5.69 12.72 2.22
CA GLU A 125 -4.68 13.00 1.19
C GLU A 125 -3.53 11.99 1.25
N ILE A 126 -2.95 11.77 2.43
CA ILE A 126 -1.88 10.77 2.63
C ILE A 126 -2.36 9.39 2.20
N TYR A 127 -3.55 8.97 2.67
CA TYR A 127 -4.16 7.69 2.29
C TYR A 127 -4.33 7.57 0.77
N SER A 128 -4.79 8.62 0.09
CA SER A 128 -4.95 8.62 -1.36
C SER A 128 -3.62 8.45 -2.09
N GLY A 129 -2.55 9.10 -1.62
CA GLY A 129 -1.19 8.93 -2.15
C GLY A 129 -0.67 7.50 -1.99
N LEU A 130 -0.95 6.85 -0.86
CA LEU A 130 -0.61 5.44 -0.64
C LEU A 130 -1.40 4.51 -1.58
N VAL A 131 -2.68 4.79 -1.83
CA VAL A 131 -3.49 4.03 -2.80
C VAL A 131 -2.94 4.18 -4.22
N LEU A 132 -2.51 5.38 -4.62
CA LEU A 132 -1.89 5.60 -5.92
C LEU A 132 -0.56 4.85 -6.04
N LEU A 133 0.26 4.86 -4.99
CA LEU A 133 1.50 4.09 -4.95
C LEU A 133 1.24 2.58 -5.05
N ALA A 134 0.24 2.06 -4.34
CA ALA A 134 -0.17 0.66 -4.46
C ALA A 134 -0.66 0.32 -5.88
N ALA A 135 -1.46 1.20 -6.48
CA ALA A 135 -1.93 1.04 -7.85
C ALA A 135 -0.79 1.06 -8.88
N LEU A 136 0.32 1.74 -8.62
CA LEU A 136 1.52 1.70 -9.46
C LEU A 136 2.28 0.38 -9.31
N LEU A 137 2.49 -0.06 -8.06
CA LEU A 137 3.36 -1.19 -7.74
C LEU A 137 2.70 -2.56 -7.96
N PHE A 138 1.38 -2.65 -7.84
CA PHE A 138 0.68 -3.93 -8.00
C PHE A 138 0.76 -4.43 -9.45
N ARG A 139 0.80 -5.75 -9.64
CA ARG A 139 0.64 -6.32 -10.98
C ARG A 139 -0.77 -6.06 -11.52
N PRO A 140 -0.97 -6.03 -12.85
CA PRO A 140 -2.27 -5.68 -13.44
C PRO A 140 -3.42 -6.59 -12.96
N HIS A 141 -3.14 -7.88 -12.74
CA HIS A 141 -4.12 -8.84 -12.23
C HIS A 141 -4.48 -8.65 -10.75
N ASN A 142 -3.66 -7.92 -9.98
CA ASN A 142 -3.91 -7.59 -8.57
C ASN A 142 -4.63 -6.24 -8.38
N LEU A 143 -4.82 -5.45 -9.43
CA LEU A 143 -5.60 -4.21 -9.37
C LEU A 143 -7.07 -4.41 -8.94
N PRO A 144 -7.79 -5.46 -9.39
CA PRO A 144 -9.13 -5.74 -8.91
C PRO A 144 -9.16 -6.03 -7.41
N VAL A 145 -8.14 -6.69 -6.86
CA VAL A 145 -8.04 -6.96 -5.42
C VAL A 145 -7.94 -5.64 -4.64
N LEU A 146 -7.18 -4.67 -5.14
CA LEU A 146 -7.14 -3.32 -4.58
C LEU A 146 -8.53 -2.64 -4.64
N VAL A 147 -9.23 -2.73 -5.78
CA VAL A 147 -10.60 -2.21 -5.92
C VAL A 147 -11.54 -2.81 -4.86
N PHE A 148 -11.52 -4.14 -4.70
CA PHE A 148 -12.33 -4.82 -3.70
C PHE A 148 -11.97 -4.38 -2.28
N SER A 149 -10.69 -4.17 -1.98
CA SER A 149 -10.26 -3.61 -0.69
C SER A 149 -10.90 -2.26 -0.41
N LEU A 150 -10.81 -1.32 -1.35
CA LEU A 150 -11.38 0.03 -1.20
C LEU A 150 -12.91 0.00 -1.13
N PHE A 151 -13.53 -0.90 -1.90
CA PHE A 151 -14.97 -1.08 -1.91
C PHE A 151 -15.49 -1.61 -0.57
N ILE A 152 -14.84 -2.64 -0.01
CA ILE A 152 -15.20 -3.18 1.31
C ILE A 152 -14.98 -2.11 2.38
N GLN A 153 -13.86 -1.37 2.37
CA GLN A 153 -13.65 -0.25 3.31
C GLN A 153 -14.80 0.77 3.27
N THR A 154 -15.29 1.10 2.06
CA THR A 154 -16.43 2.01 1.88
C THR A 154 -17.74 1.42 2.41
N ILE A 155 -18.02 0.15 2.14
CA ILE A 155 -19.24 -0.53 2.63
C ILE A 155 -19.21 -0.64 4.15
N MET A 156 -18.12 -1.15 4.72
CA MET A 156 -17.98 -1.33 6.17
C MET A 156 -18.14 0.00 6.91
N THR A 157 -17.52 1.07 6.39
CA THR A 157 -17.66 2.41 6.94
C THR A 157 -19.11 2.91 6.93
N LYS A 158 -19.81 2.79 5.80
CA LYS A 158 -21.16 3.35 5.65
C LYS A 158 -22.25 2.53 6.33
N PHE A 159 -22.16 1.21 6.26
CA PHE A 159 -23.25 0.32 6.64
C PHE A 159 -23.05 -0.37 7.99
N ILE A 160 -21.81 -0.48 8.48
CA ILE A 160 -21.52 -1.22 9.72
C ILE A 160 -20.96 -0.30 10.80
N TRP A 161 -19.79 0.31 10.59
CA TRP A 161 -19.11 1.06 11.64
C TRP A 161 -19.85 2.33 12.08
N LYS A 162 -20.37 3.11 11.12
CA LYS A 162 -21.18 4.30 11.43
C LYS A 162 -22.53 3.97 12.06
N PRO A 163 -23.35 3.04 11.51
CA PRO A 163 -24.68 2.79 12.06
C PRO A 163 -24.69 2.05 13.40
N LEU A 164 -23.77 1.11 13.63
CA LEU A 164 -23.74 0.32 14.87
C LEU A 164 -23.03 1.01 16.04
N ARG A 165 -22.37 2.17 15.82
CA ARG A 165 -21.62 2.91 16.84
C ARG A 165 -20.63 2.04 17.63
N HIS A 166 -19.88 1.20 16.92
CA HIS A 166 -18.84 0.36 17.50
C HIS A 166 -17.73 1.19 18.19
N ASP A 167 -17.18 0.65 19.27
CA ASP A 167 -16.07 1.29 19.98
C ASP A 167 -14.76 1.19 19.18
N ALA A 168 -13.83 2.10 19.45
CA ALA A 168 -12.55 2.18 18.74
C ALA A 168 -11.75 0.85 18.69
N PRO A 169 -11.69 0.03 19.76
CA PRO A 169 -11.01 -1.27 19.73
C PRO A 169 -11.66 -2.28 18.79
N GLU A 170 -12.99 -2.34 18.74
CA GLU A 170 -13.73 -3.27 17.87
C GLU A 170 -13.46 -2.96 16.39
N ILE A 171 -13.52 -1.67 16.04
CA ILE A 171 -13.21 -1.18 14.70
C ILE A 171 -11.75 -1.49 14.35
N THR A 172 -10.83 -1.34 15.31
CA THR A 172 -9.40 -1.65 15.14
C THR A 172 -9.17 -3.13 14.83
N ILE A 173 -9.81 -4.04 15.57
CA ILE A 173 -9.71 -5.49 15.35
C ILE A 173 -10.17 -5.85 13.93
N MET A 174 -11.33 -5.32 13.51
CA MET A 174 -11.85 -5.56 12.17
C MET A 174 -10.89 -5.05 11.08
N HIS A 175 -10.35 -3.84 11.22
CA HIS A 175 -9.40 -3.28 10.26
C HIS A 175 -8.11 -4.11 10.18
N TYR A 176 -7.60 -4.59 11.31
CA TYR A 176 -6.44 -5.47 11.35
C TYR A 176 -6.71 -6.78 10.59
N TRP A 177 -7.83 -7.45 10.87
CA TRP A 177 -8.16 -8.72 10.20
C TRP A 177 -8.35 -8.56 8.69
N PHE A 178 -9.03 -7.50 8.25
CA PHE A 178 -9.15 -7.23 6.82
C PHE A 178 -7.80 -6.88 6.20
N GLY A 179 -6.95 -6.10 6.88
CA GLY A 179 -5.58 -5.84 6.43
C GLY A 179 -4.79 -7.13 6.18
N GLN A 180 -4.87 -8.07 7.13
CA GLN A 180 -4.24 -9.39 6.99
C GLN A 180 -4.90 -10.25 5.90
N ALA A 181 -6.22 -10.19 5.73
CA ALA A 181 -6.90 -10.91 4.65
C ALA A 181 -6.44 -10.41 3.27
N PHE A 182 -6.34 -9.08 3.10
CA PHE A 182 -5.90 -8.47 1.84
C PHE A 182 -4.41 -8.67 1.55
N PHE A 183 -3.58 -8.91 2.57
CA PHE A 183 -2.22 -9.41 2.36
C PHE A 183 -2.25 -10.74 1.58
N TYR A 184 -3.05 -11.72 2.02
CA TYR A 184 -3.13 -13.03 1.37
C TYR A 184 -3.93 -13.01 0.06
N PHE A 185 -5.01 -12.22 -0.04
CA PHE A 185 -5.79 -12.12 -1.29
C PHE A 185 -5.00 -11.54 -2.46
N GLN A 186 -3.92 -10.82 -2.19
CA GLN A 186 -2.99 -10.36 -3.21
C GLN A 186 -2.05 -11.47 -3.74
N GLY A 187 -2.12 -12.67 -3.18
CA GLY A 187 -1.26 -13.80 -3.52
C GLY A 187 0.04 -13.83 -2.72
N ASN A 188 0.21 -12.97 -1.71
CA ASN A 188 1.34 -13.08 -0.80
C ASN A 188 1.20 -14.31 0.09
N SER A 189 2.33 -14.85 0.52
CA SER A 189 2.39 -15.94 1.49
C SER A 189 3.45 -15.64 2.55
N ASN A 190 3.66 -16.58 3.46
CA ASN A 190 4.74 -16.48 4.45
C ASN A 190 6.08 -17.04 3.94
N ASN A 191 6.18 -17.33 2.64
CA ASN A 191 7.41 -17.77 1.98
C ASN A 191 8.10 -16.57 1.31
N ILE A 192 9.40 -16.41 1.56
CA ILE A 192 10.22 -15.34 0.98
C ILE A 192 10.20 -15.33 -0.56
N ALA A 193 9.95 -16.47 -1.19
CA ALA A 193 9.81 -16.59 -2.64
C ALA A 193 8.60 -15.82 -3.21
N THR A 194 7.62 -15.47 -2.37
CA THR A 194 6.45 -14.68 -2.79
C THR A 194 6.67 -13.17 -2.72
N VAL A 195 7.79 -12.70 -2.17
CA VAL A 195 8.14 -11.28 -2.19
C VAL A 195 8.46 -10.84 -3.63
N ASP A 196 7.65 -9.94 -4.18
CA ASP A 196 7.89 -9.41 -5.52
C ASP A 196 8.93 -8.28 -5.49
N VAL A 197 10.21 -8.68 -5.56
CA VAL A 197 11.35 -7.74 -5.62
C VAL A 197 11.30 -6.85 -6.88
N SER A 198 10.62 -7.28 -7.95
CA SER A 198 10.50 -6.47 -9.17
C SER A 198 9.69 -5.19 -8.94
N ALA A 199 8.77 -5.19 -7.98
CA ALA A 199 8.06 -3.99 -7.56
C ALA A 199 9.01 -2.92 -7.00
N GLY A 200 10.12 -3.33 -6.37
CA GLY A 200 11.16 -2.44 -5.86
C GLY A 200 11.86 -1.59 -6.94
N PHE A 201 11.83 -2.05 -8.19
CA PHE A 201 12.55 -1.42 -9.29
C PHE A 201 11.69 -0.55 -10.21
N VAL A 202 10.41 -0.38 -9.87
CA VAL A 202 9.49 0.44 -10.66
C VAL A 202 9.96 1.90 -10.65
N GLY A 203 10.48 2.40 -11.78
CA GLY A 203 10.99 3.76 -11.93
C GLY A 203 12.48 3.96 -11.62
N LEU A 204 13.22 2.88 -11.33
CA LEU A 204 14.67 2.91 -11.09
C LEU A 204 15.44 2.40 -12.32
N ASP A 205 16.41 3.18 -12.80
CA ASP A 205 17.33 2.76 -13.88
C ASP A 205 18.54 2.00 -13.32
N THR A 206 18.99 2.40 -12.14
CA THR A 206 20.15 1.85 -11.43
C THR A 206 19.73 1.31 -10.08
N TYR A 207 20.40 0.26 -9.63
CA TYR A 207 20.17 -0.29 -8.29
C TYR A 207 20.48 0.77 -7.23
N MET A 208 19.48 1.11 -6.44
CA MET A 208 19.61 1.92 -5.23
C MET A 208 18.94 1.14 -4.10
N GLU A 209 19.70 0.81 -3.07
CA GLU A 209 19.27 -0.08 -1.99
C GLU A 209 18.01 0.43 -1.27
N VAL A 210 18.05 1.69 -0.82
CA VAL A 210 17.02 2.27 0.04
C VAL A 210 15.66 2.38 -0.68
N PRO A 211 15.55 2.98 -1.89
CA PRO A 211 14.27 3.04 -2.59
C PRO A 211 13.74 1.67 -2.98
N ALA A 212 14.61 0.75 -3.42
CA ALA A 212 14.19 -0.59 -3.82
C ALA A 212 13.64 -1.39 -2.63
N MET A 213 14.30 -1.30 -1.47
CA MET A 213 13.81 -1.92 -0.24
C MET A 213 12.46 -1.34 0.18
N PHE A 214 12.33 -0.01 0.19
CA PHE A 214 11.09 0.66 0.57
C PHE A 214 9.91 0.28 -0.33
N LEU A 215 10.09 0.34 -1.65
CA LEU A 215 9.04 0.01 -2.62
C LEU A 215 8.65 -1.48 -2.56
N THR A 216 9.63 -2.37 -2.38
CA THR A 216 9.38 -3.81 -2.21
C THR A 216 8.60 -4.08 -0.91
N ALA A 217 9.01 -3.47 0.19
CA ALA A 217 8.32 -3.62 1.47
C ALA A 217 6.90 -3.06 1.40
N PHE A 218 6.72 -1.88 0.82
CA PHE A 218 5.40 -1.28 0.63
C PHE A 218 4.51 -2.16 -0.26
N ALA A 219 5.01 -2.64 -1.40
CA ALA A 219 4.24 -3.54 -2.28
C ALA A 219 3.82 -4.83 -1.58
N THR A 220 4.70 -5.40 -0.75
CA THR A 220 4.45 -6.63 0.00
C THR A 220 3.39 -6.43 1.11
N PHE A 221 3.49 -5.33 1.85
CA PHE A 221 2.63 -5.04 3.01
C PHE A 221 1.53 -4.02 2.71
N ALA A 222 1.23 -3.76 1.44
CA ALA A 222 0.28 -2.73 1.03
C ALA A 222 -1.12 -2.96 1.62
N GLY A 223 -1.58 -4.22 1.70
CA GLY A 223 -2.86 -4.56 2.34
C GLY A 223 -2.96 -4.02 3.78
N PRO A 224 -2.14 -4.52 4.72
CA PRO A 224 -2.12 -4.02 6.09
C PRO A 224 -1.87 -2.51 6.20
N VAL A 225 -0.95 -1.95 5.39
CA VAL A 225 -0.65 -0.51 5.40
C VAL A 225 -1.86 0.34 5.00
N LEU A 226 -2.57 -0.03 3.94
CA LEU A 226 -3.75 0.70 3.47
C LEU A 226 -4.90 0.60 4.47
N TRP A 227 -5.11 -0.57 5.08
CA TRP A 227 -6.15 -0.75 6.12
C TRP A 227 -5.82 0.00 7.41
N ALA A 228 -4.56 0.01 7.86
CA ALA A 228 -4.12 0.80 9.02
C ALA A 228 -4.24 2.31 8.75
N SER A 229 -3.87 2.77 7.56
CA SER A 229 -4.00 4.18 7.16
C SER A 229 -5.47 4.62 7.07
N HIS A 230 -6.35 3.72 6.58
CA HIS A 230 -7.79 3.93 6.57
C HIS A 230 -8.36 4.02 7.99
N LEU A 231 -7.95 3.12 8.89
CA LEU A 231 -8.38 3.12 10.30
C LEU A 231 -8.13 4.48 10.95
N VAL A 232 -6.93 5.03 10.77
CA VAL A 232 -6.59 6.31 11.40
C VAL A 232 -7.33 7.48 10.75
N SER A 233 -7.45 7.47 9.42
CA SER A 233 -8.26 8.48 8.70
C SER A 233 -9.73 8.45 9.14
N PHE A 234 -10.28 7.24 9.35
CA PHE A 234 -11.65 7.03 9.80
C PHE A 234 -11.85 7.47 11.25
N LEU A 235 -11.04 6.97 12.19
CA LEU A 235 -11.15 7.33 13.62
C LEU A 235 -10.93 8.82 13.84
N SER A 236 -9.96 9.42 13.14
CA SER A 236 -9.74 10.87 13.21
C SER A 236 -10.90 11.67 12.61
N SER A 237 -11.74 11.08 11.75
CA SER A 237 -12.91 11.77 11.17
C SER A 237 -14.18 11.63 12.00
N GLU A 238 -14.37 10.51 12.72
CA GLU A 238 -15.57 10.27 13.52
C GLU A 238 -15.40 10.69 14.98
N THR A 239 -14.18 10.61 15.52
CA THR A 239 -13.92 10.90 16.93
C THR A 239 -13.07 12.15 17.05
N SER A 240 -13.60 13.18 17.72
CA SER A 240 -12.84 14.39 18.05
C SER A 240 -11.86 14.17 19.21
N SER A 241 -11.90 12.99 19.86
CA SER A 241 -11.08 12.66 21.02
C SER A 241 -9.82 11.90 20.60
N GLY A 242 -8.63 12.48 20.85
CA GLY A 242 -7.34 11.81 20.69
C GLY A 242 -7.22 10.51 21.51
N SER A 243 -8.02 10.35 22.57
CA SER A 243 -8.07 9.12 23.34
C SER A 243 -8.51 7.91 22.51
N ALA A 244 -9.41 8.06 21.53
CA ALA A 244 -9.86 6.95 20.69
C ALA A 244 -8.73 6.42 19.80
N LEU A 245 -7.91 7.32 19.25
CA LEU A 245 -6.74 6.97 18.44
C LEU A 245 -5.66 6.32 19.30
N GLY A 246 -5.45 6.79 20.54
CA GLY A 246 -4.56 6.16 21.51
C GLY A 246 -4.97 4.73 21.86
N HIS A 247 -6.26 4.52 22.17
CA HIS A 247 -6.79 3.17 22.43
C HIS A 247 -6.69 2.25 21.21
N ALA A 248 -6.98 2.77 20.00
CA ALA A 248 -6.82 2.03 18.76
C ALA A 248 -5.35 1.64 18.51
N CYS A 249 -4.42 2.58 18.70
CA CYS A 249 -2.98 2.34 18.57
C CYS A 249 -2.51 1.25 19.55
N PHE A 250 -2.92 1.33 20.81
CA PHE A 250 -2.60 0.32 21.82
C PHE A 250 -3.19 -1.05 21.45
N CYS A 251 -4.47 -1.09 21.08
CA CYS A 251 -5.15 -2.30 20.65
C CYS A 251 -4.47 -2.95 19.43
N TYR A 252 -4.15 -2.16 18.41
CA TYR A 252 -3.46 -2.63 17.21
C TYR A 252 -2.07 -3.19 17.55
N ALA A 253 -1.31 -2.51 18.41
CA ALA A 253 0.00 -2.98 18.88
C ALA A 253 -0.11 -4.30 19.67
N LEU A 254 -1.10 -4.43 20.56
CA LEU A 254 -1.36 -5.67 21.29
C LEU A 254 -1.68 -6.83 20.34
N ILE A 255 -2.56 -6.61 19.38
CA ILE A 255 -2.97 -7.65 18.41
C ILE A 255 -1.78 -8.10 17.57
N CYS A 256 -0.91 -7.19 17.14
CA CYS A 256 0.31 -7.53 16.41
C CYS A 256 1.33 -8.27 17.30
N SER A 257 1.40 -7.96 18.58
CA SER A 257 2.38 -8.54 19.50
C SER A 257 2.11 -10.01 19.80
N PHE A 258 0.85 -10.45 19.79
CA PHE A 258 0.46 -11.83 20.07
C PHE A 258 1.09 -12.87 19.12
N PRO A 259 0.91 -12.80 17.78
CA PRO A 259 1.51 -13.77 16.86
C PRO A 259 3.04 -13.75 16.93
N VAL A 260 3.64 -12.56 17.01
CA VAL A 260 5.11 -12.42 17.06
C VAL A 260 5.67 -13.07 18.32
N SER A 261 5.07 -12.82 19.48
CA SER A 261 5.47 -13.45 20.73
C SER A 261 5.36 -14.97 20.66
N ALA A 262 4.26 -15.50 20.08
CA ALA A 262 4.09 -16.94 19.88
C ALA A 262 5.18 -17.53 18.97
N TYR A 263 5.52 -16.87 17.86
CA TYR A 263 6.59 -17.32 16.96
C TYR A 263 7.97 -17.24 17.61
N ILE A 264 8.27 -16.19 18.38
CA ILE A 264 9.53 -16.07 19.13
C ILE A 264 9.65 -17.20 20.14
N ILE A 265 8.60 -17.49 20.91
CA ILE A 265 8.59 -18.59 21.89
C ILE A 265 8.82 -19.92 21.18
N LEU A 266 8.10 -20.18 20.08
CA LEU A 266 8.20 -21.43 19.33
C LEU A 266 9.59 -21.63 18.72
N VAL A 267 10.14 -20.61 18.07
CA VAL A 267 11.50 -20.64 17.49
C VAL A 267 12.56 -20.81 18.58
N THR A 268 12.36 -20.20 19.75
CA THR A 268 13.28 -20.34 20.90
C THR A 268 13.22 -21.74 21.51
N ALA A 269 12.01 -22.29 21.72
CA ALA A 269 11.81 -23.60 22.30
C ALA A 269 12.34 -24.73 21.39
N LEU A 270 12.14 -24.58 20.08
CA LEU A 270 12.52 -25.58 19.09
C LEU A 270 13.87 -25.27 18.41
N ARG A 271 14.70 -24.38 18.99
CA ARG A 271 15.93 -23.87 18.35
C ARG A 271 16.93 -24.93 17.92
N TYR A 272 16.93 -26.10 18.56
CA TYR A 272 17.81 -27.23 18.27
C TYR A 272 17.17 -28.28 17.36
N HIS A 273 15.89 -28.12 17.01
CA HIS A 273 15.23 -29.01 16.07
C HIS A 273 15.72 -28.72 14.64
N LEU A 274 16.05 -29.77 13.90
CA LEU A 274 16.47 -29.66 12.51
C LEU A 274 15.38 -28.95 11.69
N PHE A 275 15.79 -28.02 10.83
CA PHE A 275 14.92 -27.22 9.93
C PHE A 275 14.04 -26.15 10.58
N ILE A 276 14.15 -25.88 11.89
CA ILE A 276 13.36 -24.82 12.52
C ILE A 276 13.62 -23.45 11.86
N TRP A 277 14.88 -23.15 11.57
CA TRP A 277 15.28 -21.89 10.97
C TRP A 277 14.82 -21.78 9.51
N SER A 278 14.84 -22.87 8.73
CA SER A 278 14.36 -22.81 7.34
C SER A 278 12.83 -22.69 7.23
N VAL A 279 12.07 -23.24 8.18
CA VAL A 279 10.61 -23.24 8.13
C VAL A 279 10.01 -21.99 8.80
N PHE A 280 10.55 -21.59 9.95
CA PHE A 280 9.95 -20.51 10.76
C PHE A 280 10.64 -19.15 10.60
N SER A 281 11.90 -19.09 10.14
CA SER A 281 12.57 -17.80 9.94
C SER A 281 11.88 -16.90 8.91
N PRO A 282 11.41 -17.39 7.74
CA PRO A 282 10.67 -16.55 6.80
C PRO A 282 9.43 -15.94 7.45
N LYS A 283 8.64 -16.75 8.16
CA LYS A 283 7.44 -16.28 8.86
C LYS A 283 7.76 -15.25 9.93
N LEU A 284 8.78 -15.50 10.75
CA LEU A 284 9.22 -14.57 11.79
C LEU A 284 9.70 -13.23 11.19
N LEU A 285 10.36 -13.25 10.03
CA LEU A 285 10.77 -12.04 9.32
C LEU A 285 9.57 -11.24 8.82
N TYR A 286 8.56 -11.89 8.22
CA TYR A 286 7.32 -11.20 7.82
C TYR A 286 6.63 -10.53 9.00
N GLU A 287 6.50 -11.25 10.12
CA GLU A 287 5.90 -10.73 11.35
C GLU A 287 6.72 -9.58 11.96
N GLY A 288 8.05 -9.67 11.96
CA GLY A 288 8.94 -8.60 12.41
C GLY A 288 8.82 -7.34 11.55
N MET A 289 8.77 -7.49 10.22
CA MET A 289 8.56 -6.36 9.30
C MET A 289 7.17 -5.75 9.47
N HIS A 290 6.14 -6.58 9.66
CA HIS A 290 4.78 -6.12 9.92
C HIS A 290 4.70 -5.28 11.22
N ILE A 291 5.38 -5.72 12.30
CA ILE A 291 5.51 -4.92 13.53
C ILE A 291 6.24 -3.62 13.26
N LEU A 292 7.36 -3.63 12.52
CA LEU A 292 8.15 -2.43 12.25
C LEU A 292 7.33 -1.38 11.49
N ILE A 293 6.62 -1.80 10.45
CA ILE A 293 5.72 -0.94 9.67
C ILE A 293 4.61 -0.39 10.55
N THR A 294 3.98 -1.26 11.35
CA THR A 294 2.93 -0.87 12.29
C THR A 294 3.45 0.15 13.30
N ALA A 295 4.62 -0.08 13.89
CA ALA A 295 5.25 0.82 14.84
C ALA A 295 5.56 2.18 14.21
N ALA A 296 6.03 2.21 12.96
CA ALA A 296 6.26 3.45 12.23
C ALA A 296 4.95 4.24 12.01
N ILE A 297 3.87 3.57 11.63
CA ILE A 297 2.54 4.16 11.46
C ILE A 297 2.02 4.72 12.79
N CYS A 298 2.07 3.90 13.86
CA CYS A 298 1.68 4.29 15.21
C CYS A 298 2.49 5.47 15.75
N ALA A 299 3.81 5.47 15.53
CA ALA A 299 4.72 6.54 15.95
C ALA A 299 4.44 7.84 15.19
N PHE A 300 4.23 7.76 13.88
CA PHE A 300 3.82 8.92 13.07
C PHE A 300 2.54 9.54 13.62
N PHE A 301 1.50 8.73 13.88
CA PHE A 301 0.24 9.26 14.39
C PHE A 301 0.31 9.78 15.82
N THR A 302 1.04 9.10 16.70
CA THR A 302 1.24 9.56 18.08
C THR A 302 2.02 10.89 18.09
N ALA A 303 3.04 11.03 17.24
CA ALA A 303 3.76 12.30 17.09
C ALA A 303 2.84 13.42 16.60
N MET A 304 1.92 13.12 15.70
CA MET A 304 0.92 14.08 15.19
C MET A 304 -0.19 14.40 16.21
N ASP A 305 -0.38 13.57 17.24
CA ASP A 305 -1.37 13.81 18.30
C ASP A 305 -0.76 14.55 19.50
N GLN A 306 0.48 14.24 19.88
CA GLN A 306 1.18 14.87 21.01
C GLN A 306 1.49 16.36 20.80
N THR A 307 1.61 16.82 19.57
CA THR A 307 1.79 18.24 19.26
C THR A 307 0.53 19.08 19.52
N ASN A 308 -0.65 18.46 19.62
CA ASN A 308 -1.91 19.16 19.96
C ASN A 308 -2.11 19.35 21.48
N THR A 309 -1.46 18.56 22.34
CA THR A 309 -1.69 18.60 23.80
C THR A 309 -0.73 19.52 24.56
N LYS A 310 0.31 20.03 23.88
CA LYS A 310 1.33 20.92 24.47
C LYS A 310 1.18 22.39 24.10
N SER A 311 0.12 22.80 23.41
CA SER A 311 -0.26 24.21 23.18
C SER A 311 -1.48 24.58 24.00
#